data_AF-A0A7S2QDK0-F1
#
_entry.id   AF-A0A7S2QDK0-F1
#
_cell.length_a   1.000
_cell.length_b   1.000
_cell.length_c   1.000
_cell.angle_alpha   90.00
_cell.angle_beta   90.00
_cell.angle_gamma   90.00
#
_symmetry.space_group_name_H-M   'P 1'
#
loop_
_entity.id
_entity.type
_entity.pdbx_description
1 polymer ?
#
loop_
_entity_poly.entity_id
_entity_poly.type
_entity_poly.pdbx_seq_one_letter_code
_entity_poly.pdbx_strand_id
1 'polypeptide(L)'
;PESPRRRGMSMFGGDNELGNILQEAVKLKSAQMGQKRQTYEKWPFFVQHTLYHGEKDDFHAQRQLPFAEKIKICESLKEQGNELYAAGSWSDAVEKYEEAPTL
;
A
#
# COMPACT_ATOMS: atom_id res chain seq x y z
N PRO A 1 50.73 -8.27 -45.65
CA PRO A 1 49.57 -9.12 -45.29
C PRO A 1 49.09 -8.77 -43.87
N GLU A 2 48.30 -7.71 -43.76
CA GLU A 2 47.69 -7.25 -42.50
C GLU A 2 46.31 -7.90 -42.32
N SER A 3 46.10 -8.55 -41.18
CA SER A 3 44.79 -9.04 -40.76
C SER A 3 44.09 -7.97 -39.92
N PRO A 4 42.86 -7.53 -40.25
CA PRO A 4 42.17 -6.55 -39.43
C PRO A 4 41.62 -7.24 -38.17
N ARG A 5 42.10 -6.80 -37.01
CA ARG A 5 41.50 -7.14 -35.72
C ARG A 5 40.03 -6.74 -35.76
N ARG A 6 39.12 -7.72 -35.62
CA ARG A 6 37.69 -7.48 -35.43
C ARG A 6 37.54 -6.60 -34.18
N ARG A 7 37.31 -5.31 -34.40
CA ARG A 7 36.83 -4.40 -33.37
C ARG A 7 35.41 -4.88 -33.06
N GLY A 8 35.23 -5.57 -31.94
CA GLY A 8 33.90 -5.89 -31.42
C GLY A 8 33.15 -4.57 -31.28
N MET A 9 32.18 -4.36 -32.17
CA MET A 9 31.26 -3.23 -32.10
C MET A 9 30.56 -3.34 -30.75
N SER A 10 30.77 -2.35 -29.88
CA SER A 10 29.97 -2.20 -28.67
C SER A 10 28.50 -2.04 -29.09
N MET A 11 27.71 -3.09 -28.92
CA MET A 11 26.27 -3.15 -29.23
C MET A 11 25.43 -2.51 -28.12
N PHE A 12 25.92 -1.46 -27.46
CA PHE A 12 25.16 -0.68 -26.48
C PHE A 12 25.60 0.80 -26.49
N GLY A 13 25.76 1.35 -27.69
CA GLY A 13 25.90 2.79 -27.92
C GLY A 13 24.54 3.40 -28.28
N GLY A 14 23.71 3.64 -27.28
CA GLY A 14 22.46 4.37 -27.40
C GLY A 14 22.06 4.79 -25.99
N ASP A 15 22.05 6.10 -25.74
CA ASP A 15 21.74 6.67 -24.44
C ASP A 15 20.53 5.98 -23.83
N ASN A 16 20.76 5.48 -22.62
CA ASN A 16 19.88 4.58 -21.89
C ASN A 16 18.71 5.39 -21.28
N GLU A 17 18.04 6.21 -22.08
CA GLU A 17 17.02 7.19 -21.67
C GLU A 17 15.91 6.51 -20.87
N LEU A 18 15.42 5.36 -21.34
CA LEU A 18 14.48 4.52 -20.60
C LEU A 18 15.06 4.03 -19.27
N GLY A 19 16.34 3.64 -19.24
CA GLY A 19 17.04 3.20 -18.04
C GLY A 19 17.21 4.34 -17.03
N ASN A 20 17.49 5.55 -17.49
CA ASN A 20 17.61 6.75 -16.67
C ASN A 20 16.25 7.15 -16.09
N ILE A 21 15.20 7.16 -16.90
CA ILE A 21 13.82 7.41 -16.45
C ILE A 21 13.39 6.38 -15.39
N LEU A 22 13.69 5.09 -15.62
CA LEU A 22 13.38 4.04 -14.65
C LEU A 22 14.15 4.23 -13.34
N GLN A 23 15.43 4.62 -13.40
CA GLN A 23 16.22 4.92 -12.20
C GLN A 23 15.66 6.11 -11.42
N GLU A 24 15.23 7.17 -12.10
CA GLU A 24 14.57 8.32 -11.46
C GLU A 24 13.24 7.93 -10.84
N ALA A 25 12.41 7.16 -11.55
CA ALA A 25 11.14 6.65 -11.03
C ALA A 25 11.35 5.77 -9.79
N VAL A 26 12.38 4.92 -9.77
CA VAL A 26 12.74 4.11 -8.61
C VAL A 26 13.17 4.97 -7.43
N LYS A 27 14.01 6.00 -7.65
CA LYS A 27 14.41 6.94 -6.59
C LYS A 27 13.21 7.66 -6.00
N LEU A 28 12.32 8.16 -6.85
CA LEU A 28 11.10 8.86 -6.43
C LEU A 28 10.17 7.95 -5.62
N LYS A 29 9.92 6.72 -6.08
CA LYS A 29 9.11 5.73 -5.35
C LYS A 29 9.77 5.33 -4.03
N SER A 30 11.10 5.17 -4.00
CA SER A 30 11.84 4.85 -2.77
C SER A 30 11.74 5.97 -1.74
N ALA A 31 11.85 7.23 -2.15
CA ALA A 31 11.67 8.38 -1.28
C ALA A 31 10.23 8.46 -0.73
N GLN A 32 9.22 8.25 -1.59
CA GLN A 32 7.81 8.19 -1.18
C GLN A 32 7.55 7.06 -0.17
N MET A 33 8.07 5.86 -0.44
CA MET A 33 7.95 4.71 0.47
C MET A 33 8.66 4.94 1.80
N GLY A 34 9.81 5.62 1.79
CA GLY A 34 10.54 5.97 3.02
C GLY A 34 9.69 6.82 3.98
N GLN A 35 8.99 7.83 3.47
CA GLN A 35 8.09 8.67 4.28
C GLN A 35 6.88 7.88 4.81
N LYS A 36 6.24 7.07 3.95
CA LYS A 36 5.11 6.23 4.36
C LYS A 36 5.51 5.21 5.42
N ARG A 37 6.67 4.59 5.28
CA ARG A 37 7.21 3.62 6.24
C ARG A 37 7.42 4.23 7.62
N GLN A 38 7.99 5.44 7.70
CA GLN A 38 8.16 6.13 8.98
C GLN A 38 6.83 6.44 9.67
N THR A 39 5.76 6.66 8.90
CA THR A 39 4.41 6.89 9.44
C THR A 39 3.81 5.57 9.94
N TYR A 40 3.89 4.53 9.13
CA TYR A 40 3.44 3.18 9.48
C TYR A 40 4.14 2.63 10.74
N GLU A 41 5.46 2.79 10.86
CA GLU A 41 6.24 2.31 12.02
C GLU A 41 5.87 3.01 13.34
N LYS A 42 5.23 4.20 13.28
CA LYS A 42 4.73 4.91 14.48
C LYS A 42 3.37 4.43 14.94
N TRP A 43 2.65 3.67 14.12
CA TRP A 43 1.31 3.22 14.49
C TRP A 43 1.34 2.11 15.54
N PRO A 44 0.30 2.00 16.38
CA PRO A 44 0.14 0.84 17.25
C PRO A 44 0.14 -0.47 16.45
N PHE A 45 0.66 -1.55 17.05
CA PHE A 45 0.78 -2.86 16.40
C PHE A 45 -0.55 -3.38 15.81
N PHE A 46 -1.67 -3.14 16.48
CA PHE A 46 -2.96 -3.59 15.98
C PHE A 46 -3.28 -2.94 14.63
N VAL A 47 -3.06 -1.62 14.47
CA VAL A 47 -3.30 -0.89 13.21
C VAL A 47 -2.37 -1.39 12.10
N GLN A 48 -1.12 -1.68 12.42
CA GLN A 48 -0.16 -2.24 11.46
C GLN A 48 -0.64 -3.59 10.92
N HIS A 49 -1.30 -4.40 11.74
CA HIS A 49 -1.76 -5.73 11.37
C HIS A 49 -3.19 -5.78 10.82
N THR A 50 -4.00 -4.74 11.05
CA THR A 50 -5.40 -4.72 10.63
C THR A 50 -5.69 -3.77 9.46
N LEU A 51 -4.81 -2.82 9.14
CA LEU A 51 -5.01 -1.89 8.03
C LEU A 51 -4.56 -2.50 6.68
N TYR A 52 -5.28 -3.51 6.21
CA TYR A 52 -4.90 -4.30 5.03
C TYR A 52 -5.05 -3.52 3.71
N HIS A 53 -6.10 -2.70 3.58
CA HIS A 53 -6.39 -1.91 2.37
C HIS A 53 -5.76 -0.50 2.39
N GLY A 54 -4.92 -0.21 3.38
CA GLY A 54 -4.34 1.12 3.58
C GLY A 54 -5.33 2.15 4.12
N GLU A 55 -4.89 3.40 4.18
CA GLU A 55 -5.69 4.52 4.67
C GLU A 55 -6.80 4.84 3.66
N LYS A 56 -8.07 4.56 4.03
CA LYS A 56 -9.23 5.11 3.32
C LYS A 56 -9.38 6.59 3.64
N ASP A 57 -10.11 7.33 2.80
CA ASP A 57 -10.30 8.78 2.95
C ASP A 57 -10.81 9.18 4.36
N ASP A 58 -11.67 8.36 4.95
CA ASP A 58 -12.26 8.61 6.27
C ASP A 58 -11.40 8.12 7.44
N PHE A 59 -10.32 7.37 7.19
CA PHE A 59 -9.52 6.69 8.22
C PHE A 59 -9.00 7.64 9.29
N HIS A 60 -8.45 8.79 8.88
CA HIS A 60 -7.93 9.79 9.82
C HIS A 60 -9.07 10.43 10.62
N ALA A 61 -10.18 10.77 9.97
CA ALA A 61 -11.31 11.42 10.62
C ALA A 61 -11.93 10.52 11.69
N GLN A 62 -12.16 9.24 11.38
CA GLN A 62 -12.75 8.28 12.30
C GLN A 62 -11.85 8.01 13.52
N ARG A 63 -10.53 8.02 13.34
CA ARG A 63 -9.57 7.84 14.45
C ARG A 63 -9.47 9.04 15.40
N GLN A 64 -9.90 10.23 14.97
CA GLN A 64 -9.99 11.41 15.85
C GLN A 64 -11.29 11.46 16.67
N LEU A 65 -12.25 10.57 16.40
CA LEU A 65 -13.52 10.55 17.12
C LEU A 65 -13.34 10.12 18.59
N PRO A 66 -14.25 10.55 19.49
CA PRO A 66 -14.30 10.01 20.85
C PRO A 66 -14.50 8.49 20.84
N PHE A 67 -13.95 7.81 21.85
CA PHE A 67 -14.01 6.35 21.97
C PHE A 67 -15.44 5.78 21.85
N ALA A 68 -16.44 6.48 22.42
CA ALA A 68 -17.84 6.07 22.33
C ALA A 68 -18.37 6.06 20.88
N GLU A 69 -17.96 7.01 20.05
CA GLU A 69 -18.35 7.06 18.64
C GLU A 69 -17.60 5.99 17.82
N LYS A 70 -16.33 5.73 18.16
CA LYS A 70 -15.56 4.63 17.54
C LYS A 70 -16.23 3.28 17.75
N ILE A 71 -16.70 2.99 18.97
CA ILE A 71 -17.43 1.74 19.26
C ILE A 71 -18.64 1.58 18.34
N LYS A 72 -19.45 2.63 18.16
CA LYS A 72 -20.62 2.58 17.27
C LYS A 72 -20.24 2.25 15.84
N ILE A 73 -19.14 2.82 15.34
CA ILE A 73 -18.64 2.52 14.00
C ILE A 73 -18.15 1.07 13.92
N CYS A 74 -17.38 0.60 14.91
CA CYS A 74 -16.93 -0.78 14.98
C CYS A 74 -18.09 -1.79 15.01
N GLU A 75 -19.14 -1.49 15.79
CA GLU A 75 -20.35 -2.30 15.86
C GLU A 75 -21.10 -2.32 14.53
N SER A 76 -21.25 -1.18 13.87
CA SER A 76 -21.87 -1.09 12.55
C SER A 76 -21.08 -1.87 11.49
N LEU A 77 -19.75 -1.77 11.48
CA LEU A 77 -18.90 -2.53 10.55
C LEU A 77 -19.04 -4.04 10.78
N LYS A 78 -19.10 -4.47 12.05
CA LYS A 78 -19.36 -5.88 12.40
C LYS A 78 -20.73 -6.34 11.91
N GLU A 79 -21.78 -5.53 12.05
CA GLU A 79 -23.12 -5.85 11.55
C GLU A 79 -23.14 -5.97 10.03
N GLN A 80 -22.54 -5.02 9.31
CA GLN A 80 -22.38 -5.09 7.85
C GLN A 80 -21.63 -6.36 7.42
N GLY A 81 -20.56 -6.73 8.14
CA GLY A 81 -19.84 -7.97 7.90
C GLY A 81 -20.73 -9.21 8.09
N ASN A 82 -21.56 -9.22 9.14
CA ASN A 82 -22.51 -10.31 9.40
C ASN A 82 -23.57 -10.44 8.29
N GLU A 83 -24.07 -9.33 7.75
CA GLU A 83 -25.01 -9.33 6.64
C GLU A 83 -24.38 -9.90 5.37
N LEU A 84 -23.17 -9.46 5.02
CA LEU A 84 -22.42 -9.98 3.88
C LEU A 84 -22.08 -11.46 4.03
N TYR A 85 -21.71 -11.88 5.25
CA TYR A 85 -21.51 -13.28 5.58
C TYR A 85 -22.80 -14.08 5.36
N ALA A 86 -23.94 -13.64 5.90
CA ALA A 86 -25.22 -14.31 5.70
C ALA A 86 -25.63 -14.40 4.22
N ALA A 87 -25.25 -13.40 3.41
CA ALA A 87 -25.49 -13.38 1.96
C ALA A 87 -24.52 -14.25 1.14
N GLY A 88 -23.49 -14.82 1.75
CA GLY A 88 -22.47 -15.63 1.07
C GLY A 88 -21.35 -14.82 0.41
N SER A 89 -21.30 -13.51 0.63
CA SER A 89 -20.24 -12.61 0.16
C SER A 89 -19.06 -12.61 1.13
N TRP A 90 -18.35 -13.74 1.21
CA TRP A 90 -17.32 -13.95 2.23
C TRP A 90 -16.14 -13.00 2.13
N SER A 91 -15.72 -12.64 0.91
CA SER A 91 -14.59 -11.73 0.70
C SER A 91 -14.92 -10.34 1.24
N ASP A 92 -16.08 -9.80 0.86
CA ASP A 92 -16.56 -8.50 1.32
C ASP A 92 -16.80 -8.49 2.84
N ALA A 93 -17.28 -9.60 3.40
CA ALA A 93 -17.46 -9.73 4.84
C ALA A 93 -16.14 -9.62 5.60
N VAL A 94 -15.07 -10.28 5.11
CA VAL A 94 -13.73 -10.19 5.69
C VAL A 94 -13.23 -8.74 5.67
N GLU A 95 -13.42 -8.00 4.58
CA GLU A 95 -13.01 -6.59 4.50
C GLU A 95 -13.67 -5.75 5.61
N LYS A 96 -14.97 -5.97 5.89
CA LYS A 96 -15.68 -5.25 6.96
C LYS A 96 -15.18 -5.63 8.35
N TYR A 97 -14.91 -6.91 8.59
CA TYR A 97 -14.39 -7.37 9.87
C TYR A 97 -12.96 -6.89 10.14
N GLU A 98 -12.12 -6.77 9.12
CA GLU A 98 -10.76 -6.24 9.24
C GLU A 98 -10.74 -4.73 9.45
N GLU A 99 -11.72 -4.01 8.90
CA GLU A 99 -11.85 -2.56 9.08
C GLU A 99 -12.25 -2.19 10.51
N ALA A 100 -13.15 -2.94 11.15
CA ALA A 100 -13.63 -2.66 12.51
C ALA A 100 -12.52 -2.44 13.56
N PRO A 101 -11.48 -3.30 13.69
CA PRO A 101 -10.40 -3.10 14.66
C PRO A 101 -9.38 -2.02 14.29
N THR A 102 -9.50 -1.34 13.14
CA THR A 102 -8.54 -0.30 12.72
C THR A 102 -8.77 1.08 13.36
N LEU A 103 -9.87 1.28 14.09
CA LEU A 103 -10.31 2.57 14.68
C LEU A 103 -9.71 2.85 16.06
#